data_AF-A0ABD6IR50-F1
#
_entry.id   AF-A0ABD6IR50-F1
#
_cell.length_a   1.000
_cell.length_b   1.000
_cell.length_c   1.000
_cell.angle_alpha   90.00
_cell.angle_beta   90.00
_cell.angle_gamma   90.00
#
_symmetry.space_group_name_H-M   'P 1'
#
loop_
_entity.id
_entity.type
_entity.pdbx_description
1 polymer ?
#
loop_
_entity_poly.entity_id
_entity_poly.type
_entity_poly.pdbx_seq_one_letter_code
_entity_poly.pdbx_strand_id
1 'polypeptide(L)' 'MSVRETAEYLNVSISWIYKNSAKSGLASYRFGAGPNAKLRFKISDVEAWLKQQRAM' A
#
# COMPACT_ATOMS: atom_id res chain seq x y z
N MET A 1 -7.97 -1.68 -3.18
CA MET A 1 -7.31 -0.51 -3.79
C MET A 1 -6.10 -0.95 -4.61
N SER A 2 -5.92 -0.39 -5.80
CA SER A 2 -4.70 -0.50 -6.62
C SER A 2 -3.56 0.34 -6.03
N VAL A 3 -2.35 0.15 -6.56
CA VAL A 3 -1.18 1.00 -6.23
C VAL A 3 -1.48 2.48 -6.47
N ARG A 4 -2.14 2.83 -7.59
CA ARG A 4 -2.50 4.22 -7.91
C ARG A 4 -3.47 4.79 -6.89
N GLU A 5 -4.58 4.10 -6.63
CA GLU A 5 -5.58 4.56 -5.65
C GLU A 5 -4.97 4.70 -4.24
N THR A 6 -4.06 3.81 -3.87
CA THR A 6 -3.37 3.87 -2.56
C THR A 6 -2.40 5.05 -2.50
N ALA A 7 -1.69 5.33 -3.59
CA ALA A 7 -0.80 6.48 -3.70
C ALA A 7 -1.57 7.80 -3.59
N GLU A 8 -2.71 7.90 -4.28
CA GLU A 8 -3.62 9.05 -4.21
C GLU A 8 -4.20 9.21 -2.81
N TYR A 9 -4.67 8.12 -2.19
CA TYR A 9 -5.22 8.15 -0.83
C TYR A 9 -4.21 8.58 0.23
N LEU A 10 -2.97 8.12 0.12
CA LEU A 10 -1.89 8.50 1.04
C LEU A 10 -1.20 9.82 0.66
N ASN A 11 -1.60 10.45 -0.44
CA ASN A 11 -0.96 11.62 -1.03
C ASN A 11 0.56 11.46 -1.22
N VAL A 12 0.97 10.31 -1.76
CA VAL A 12 2.37 9.96 -2.06
C VAL A 12 2.54 9.57 -3.53
N SER A 13 3.78 9.49 -4.00
CA SER A 13 4.04 9.00 -5.36
C SER A 13 3.86 7.48 -5.49
N ILE A 14 3.44 7.02 -6.67
CA ILE A 14 3.36 5.58 -6.99
C ILE A 14 4.73 4.89 -6.78
N SER A 15 5.82 5.56 -7.16
CA SER A 15 7.18 5.09 -6.94
C SER A 15 7.51 4.90 -5.45
N TRP A 16 6.98 5.78 -4.58
CA TRP A 16 7.11 5.62 -3.14
C TRP A 16 6.41 4.35 -2.66
N ILE A 17 5.21 4.02 -3.16
CA ILE A 17 4.51 2.78 -2.80
C ILE A 17 5.37 1.56 -3.14
N TYR A 18 5.91 1.47 -4.35
CA TYR A 18 6.75 0.31 -4.72
C TYR A 18 8.04 0.17 -3.90
N LYS A 19 8.67 1.30 -3.53
CA LYS A 19 9.95 1.29 -2.81
C LYS A 19 9.80 1.18 -1.29
N ASN A 20 8.73 1.74 -0.74
CA ASN A 20 8.60 1.95 0.71
C ASN A 20 7.46 1.16 1.35
N SER A 21 6.41 0.74 0.62
CA SER A 21 5.27 0.03 1.26
C SER A 21 5.71 -1.15 2.13
N ALA A 22 6.58 -2.02 1.61
CA ALA A 22 7.11 -3.15 2.36
C ALA A 22 8.00 -2.73 3.55
N LYS A 23 8.82 -1.68 3.39
CA LYS A 23 9.71 -1.19 4.45
C LYS A 23 8.97 -0.47 5.57
N SER A 24 7.88 0.20 5.22
CA SER A 24 7.02 0.94 6.14
C SER A 24 6.04 0.05 6.89
N GLY A 25 5.99 -1.25 6.59
CA GLY A 25 5.03 -2.19 7.21
C GLY A 25 3.61 -2.06 6.66
N LEU A 26 3.42 -1.44 5.49
CA LEU A 26 2.12 -1.35 4.85
C LEU A 26 1.75 -2.70 4.23
N ALA A 27 0.67 -3.31 4.73
CA ALA A 27 0.20 -4.60 4.26
C ALA A 27 -0.23 -4.53 2.79
N SER A 28 0.41 -5.34 1.96
CA SER A 28 0.13 -5.43 0.53
C SER A 28 -0.21 -6.86 0.15
N TYR A 29 -1.13 -7.00 -0.80
CA TYR A 29 -1.64 -8.27 -1.30
C TYR A 29 -1.33 -8.37 -2.78
N ARG A 30 -0.86 -9.54 -3.21
CA ARG A 30 -0.69 -9.84 -4.63
C ARG A 30 -1.96 -10.52 -5.12
N PHE A 31 -2.62 -9.89 -6.09
CA PHE A 31 -3.82 -10.43 -6.71
C PHE A 31 -3.48 -10.99 -8.09
N GLY A 32 -3.68 -12.29 -8.27
CA GLY A 32 -3.30 -13.05 -9.46
C GLY A 32 -2.13 -14.02 -9.20
N ALA A 33 -1.86 -14.87 -10.19
CA ALA A 33 -0.77 -15.85 -10.15
C ALA A 33 0.37 -15.46 -11.11
N GLY A 34 1.61 -15.70 -10.70
CA GLY A 34 2.80 -15.49 -11.52
C GLY A 34 3.39 -14.06 -11.50
N PRO A 35 4.33 -13.75 -12.41
CA PRO A 35 5.11 -12.50 -12.41
C PRO A 35 4.28 -11.23 -12.65
N ASN A 36 3.07 -11.36 -13.19
CA ASN A 36 2.14 -10.25 -13.45
C ASN A 36 1.11 -10.03 -12.33
N ALA A 37 1.28 -10.68 -11.17
CA ALA A 37 0.37 -10.49 -10.03
C ALA A 37 0.34 -9.00 -9.62
N LYS A 38 -0.86 -8.41 -9.62
CA LYS A 38 -1.02 -6.98 -9.36
C LYS A 38 -0.99 -6.73 -7.86
N LEU A 39 -0.23 -5.71 -7.46
CA LEU A 39 -0.22 -5.27 -6.07
C LEU A 39 -1.53 -4.54 -5.73
N ARG A 40 -2.15 -4.97 -4.64
CA ARG A 40 -3.40 -4.45 -4.11
C ARG A 40 -3.27 -4.20 -2.61
N PHE A 41 -4.05 -3.25 -2.13
CA PHE A 41 -4.12 -2.87 -0.72
C PHE A 41 -5.57 -2.92 -0.27
N LYS A 42 -5.81 -3.41 0.95
CA LYS A 42 -7.12 -3.27 1.60
C LYS A 42 -7.19 -1.91 2.26
N ILE A 43 -8.31 -1.21 2.09
CA ILE A 43 -8.50 0.13 2.66
C ILE A 43 -8.37 0.10 4.19
N SER A 44 -8.97 -0.90 4.85
CA SER A 44 -8.91 -1.06 6.30
C SER A 44 -7.48 -1.23 6.82
N ASP A 45 -6.61 -1.91 6.06
CA ASP A 45 -5.20 -2.09 6.44
C ASP A 45 -4.41 -0.79 6.26
N VAL A 46 -4.69 -0.03 5.19
CA VAL A 46 -4.09 1.29 4.95
C VAL A 46 -4.49 2.27 6.06
N GLU A 47 -5.76 2.27 6.47
CA GLU A 47 -6.26 3.09 7.57
C GLU A 47 -5.67 2.70 8.92
N ALA A 48 -5.57 1.39 9.21
CA ALA A 48 -4.92 0.91 10.42
C ALA A 48 -3.45 1.32 10.47
N TRP A 49 -2.74 1.21 9.35
CA TRP A 49 -1.35 1.65 9.21
C TRP A 49 -1.22 3.17 9.43
N LEU A 50 -2.11 3.98 8.86
CA LEU A 50 -2.12 5.43 9.08
C LEU A 50 -2.31 5.79 10.56
N LYS A 51 -3.20 5.08 11.27
CA LYS A 51 -3.40 5.26 12.71
C LYS A 51 -2.13 4.93 13.50
N GLN A 52 -1.44 3.84 13.14
CA GLN A 52 -0.16 3.47 13.76
C GLN A 52 0.93 4.52 13.52
N GLN A 53 1.02 5.09 12.31
CA GLN A 53 2.01 6.13 12.01
C GLN A 53 1.77 7.44 12.76
N ARG A 54 0.51 7.79 13.04
CA ARG A 54 0.16 9.01 13.79
C ARG A 54 0.36 8.89 15.30
N ALA A 55 0.41 7.66 15.82
CA ALA A 55 0.63 7.38 17.23
C ALA A 55 2.12 7.24 17.60
N MET A 56 3.00 7.24 16.58
CA MET A 56 4.46 7.30 16.70
C MET A 56 4.92 8.76 16.70
#